data_AF-A0A7Y4V9T2-F1
#
_entry.id   AF-A0A7Y4V9T2-F1
#
_cell.length_a   1.000
_cell.length_b   1.000
_cell.length_c   1.000
_cell.angle_alpha   90.00
_cell.angle_beta   90.00
_cell.angle_gamma   90.00
#
_symmetry.space_group_name_H-M   'P 1'
#
loop_
_entity.id
_entity.type
_entity.pdbx_description
1 polymer ?
#
loop_
_entity_poly.entity_id
_entity_poly.type
_entity_poly.pdbx_seq_one_letter_code
_entity_poly.pdbx_strand_id
1 'polypeptide(L)'
;MEKIPLTDRKYVPTFIFVTSLFMLWGIAISMGDVLNRHFQKVLGVSLAQSGLVQFSIFGAYFVMGIPAGLFMRKYGYKNGVIVGLCLYALGAFLFIPAAGAESFGFFRIALFILACGLATLEAVAHPFTAALGDERKSEQRLNFSQTFNAVGTIIGPILGGVFILGDVLTGDTQADLFSVKMLYSAIGATVFIIAVAFWFTKVPPLQEARNATGTQRSYRDLFQYKHFKWAVVAQFFNVATQGGTWAFFINYAITYMPNMTDQHASYYFSLSMMMMLLGRVVGTYLMNFIAPNKLLALFCLGSIAMCLVISQHMGWLSFACLIGLQFTFSIMFPTIFGLGMKNLNDLREKASSFIVMGVVGGAVFPPIMGYVADKTSVATAYLLPIICYFMIFLFAVKFYKPQANKS
;
A
#
# COMPACT_ATOMS: atom_id res chain seq x y z
N MET A 1 -29.73 -10.82 15.61
CA MET A 1 -28.71 -10.75 14.55
C MET A 1 -27.67 -11.82 14.84
N GLU A 2 -27.54 -12.81 13.96
CA GLU A 2 -26.58 -13.90 14.11
C GLU A 2 -25.15 -13.35 14.13
N LYS A 3 -24.34 -13.70 15.15
CA LYS A 3 -22.94 -13.24 15.26
C LYS A 3 -22.09 -14.01 14.24
N ILE A 4 -22.00 -13.48 13.02
CA ILE A 4 -21.14 -14.05 11.98
C ILE A 4 -19.67 -13.93 12.43
N PRO A 5 -18.89 -15.03 12.53
CA PRO A 5 -17.49 -14.98 12.90
C PRO A 5 -16.65 -14.24 11.83
N LEU A 6 -15.49 -13.71 12.20
CA LEU A 6 -14.61 -13.00 11.26
C LEU A 6 -14.18 -13.91 10.08
N THR A 7 -13.88 -15.16 10.41
CA THR A 7 -13.42 -16.22 9.49
C THR A 7 -14.02 -17.56 9.97
N ASP A 8 -14.35 -18.46 9.04
CA ASP A 8 -14.84 -19.80 9.39
C ASP A 8 -13.76 -20.62 10.09
N ARG A 9 -14.13 -21.50 11.04
CA ARG A 9 -13.17 -22.36 11.77
C ARG A 9 -12.20 -23.13 10.85
N LYS A 10 -12.66 -23.55 9.67
CA LYS A 10 -11.85 -24.23 8.64
C LYS A 10 -10.77 -23.34 8.00
N TYR A 11 -10.96 -22.02 7.99
CA TYR A 11 -10.06 -21.05 7.36
C TYR A 11 -9.16 -20.33 8.38
N VAL A 12 -9.33 -20.54 9.68
CA VAL A 12 -8.54 -19.87 10.73
C VAL A 12 -7.03 -20.08 10.54
N PRO A 13 -6.50 -21.30 10.29
CA PRO A 13 -5.06 -21.49 10.09
C PRO A 13 -4.54 -20.70 8.88
N THR A 14 -5.29 -20.72 7.78
CA THR A 14 -4.95 -19.98 6.55
C THR A 14 -5.01 -18.47 6.78
N PHE A 15 -5.99 -17.98 7.55
CA PHE A 15 -6.14 -16.57 7.84
C PHE A 15 -5.06 -16.02 8.78
N ILE A 16 -4.64 -16.80 9.79
CA ILE A 16 -3.48 -16.47 10.63
C ILE A 16 -2.24 -16.37 9.76
N PHE A 17 -2.01 -17.39 8.91
CA PHE A 17 -0.87 -17.40 8.00
C PHE A 17 -0.84 -16.17 7.09
N VAL A 18 -1.95 -15.87 6.41
CA VAL A 18 -2.06 -14.72 5.51
C VAL A 18 -1.85 -13.41 6.28
N THR A 19 -2.39 -13.30 7.49
CA THR A 19 -2.19 -12.11 8.33
C THR A 19 -0.72 -11.94 8.72
N SER A 20 -0.02 -13.02 9.06
CA SER A 20 1.44 -12.98 9.28
C SER A 20 2.21 -12.61 8.01
N LEU A 21 1.75 -13.07 6.83
CA LEU A 21 2.32 -12.66 5.55
C LEU A 21 2.20 -11.15 5.32
N PHE A 22 1.05 -10.54 5.66
CA PHE A 22 0.86 -9.08 5.60
C PHE A 22 1.86 -8.34 6.50
N MET A 23 2.14 -8.86 7.70
CA MET A 23 3.15 -8.30 8.60
C MET A 23 4.56 -8.38 8.02
N LEU A 24 5.00 -9.58 7.63
CA LEU A 24 6.33 -9.81 7.05
C LEU A 24 6.55 -8.98 5.78
N TRP A 25 5.51 -8.88 4.97
CA TRP A 25 5.51 -8.04 3.78
C TRP A 25 5.61 -6.55 4.12
N GLY A 26 4.93 -6.07 5.17
CA GLY A 26 5.08 -4.69 5.67
C GLY A 26 6.50 -4.38 6.17
N ILE A 27 7.15 -5.33 6.84
CA ILE A 27 8.56 -5.24 7.23
C ILE A 27 9.45 -5.12 5.98
N ALA A 28 9.25 -6.02 5.01
CA ALA A 28 10.06 -6.06 3.80
C ALA A 28 9.97 -4.77 2.97
N ILE A 29 8.76 -4.22 2.76
CA ILE A 29 8.56 -2.95 2.05
C ILE A 29 9.30 -1.82 2.76
N SER A 30 9.03 -1.64 4.05
CA SER A 30 9.55 -0.50 4.80
C SER A 30 11.08 -0.55 4.96
N MET A 31 11.67 -1.74 5.11
CA MET A 31 13.12 -1.91 5.01
C MET A 31 13.65 -1.58 3.61
N GLY A 32 12.95 -2.04 2.57
CA GLY A 32 13.29 -1.73 1.18
C GLY A 32 13.31 -0.22 0.90
N ASP A 33 12.35 0.54 1.43
CA ASP A 33 12.29 1.99 1.27
C ASP A 33 13.46 2.72 1.94
N VAL A 34 13.83 2.31 3.17
CA VAL A 34 14.99 2.85 3.89
C VAL A 34 16.27 2.61 3.08
N LEU A 35 16.42 1.39 2.57
CA LEU A 35 17.61 0.98 1.84
C LEU A 35 17.70 1.66 0.47
N ASN A 36 16.59 1.77 -0.24
CA ASN A 36 16.49 2.51 -1.49
C ASN A 36 16.91 3.98 -1.29
N ARG A 37 16.47 4.63 -0.21
CA ARG A 37 16.85 6.01 0.10
C ARG A 37 18.33 6.14 0.43
N HIS A 38 18.89 5.21 1.21
CA HIS A 38 20.32 5.20 1.52
C HIS A 38 21.16 4.98 0.25
N PHE A 39 20.79 4.01 -0.60
CA PHE A 39 21.49 3.75 -1.86
C PHE A 39 21.43 4.93 -2.84
N GLN A 40 20.29 5.64 -2.92
CA GLN A 40 20.19 6.87 -3.69
C GLN A 40 21.15 7.96 -3.20
N LYS A 41 21.39 8.06 -1.88
CA LYS A 41 22.38 8.99 -1.32
C LYS A 41 23.81 8.57 -1.66
N VAL A 42 24.15 7.29 -1.50
CA VAL A 42 25.49 6.76 -1.79
C VAL A 42 25.87 6.96 -3.26
N LEU A 43 24.93 6.75 -4.20
CA LEU A 43 25.17 6.98 -5.62
C LEU A 43 25.06 8.46 -6.06
N GLY A 44 24.81 9.41 -5.16
CA GLY A 44 24.66 10.82 -5.51
C GLY A 44 23.52 11.10 -6.49
N VAL A 45 22.41 10.36 -6.37
CA VAL A 45 21.29 10.39 -7.32
C VAL A 45 20.66 11.78 -7.39
N SER A 46 20.59 12.35 -8.60
CA SER A 46 19.96 13.66 -8.83
C SER A 46 18.44 13.60 -8.69
N LEU A 47 17.78 14.75 -8.51
CA LEU A 47 16.32 14.84 -8.41
C LEU A 47 15.61 14.20 -9.63
N ALA A 48 16.15 14.42 -10.83
CA ALA A 48 15.62 13.80 -12.07
C ALA A 48 15.72 12.27 -12.03
N GLN A 49 16.82 11.74 -11.50
CA GLN A 49 17.02 10.31 -11.34
C GLN A 49 16.14 9.72 -10.23
N SER A 50 15.89 10.44 -9.14
CA SER A 50 14.93 10.00 -8.10
C SER A 50 13.50 9.87 -8.66
N GLY A 51 13.11 10.78 -9.56
CA GLY A 51 11.86 10.64 -10.32
C GLY A 51 11.80 9.37 -11.17
N LEU A 52 12.92 8.97 -11.79
CA LEU A 52 13.02 7.71 -12.54
C LEU A 52 12.91 6.46 -11.65
N VAL A 53 13.37 6.53 -10.39
CA VAL A 53 13.17 5.45 -9.40
C VAL A 53 11.69 5.29 -9.09
N GLN A 54 10.98 6.41 -8.82
CA GLN A 54 9.53 6.37 -8.60
C GLN A 54 8.79 5.84 -9.83
N PHE A 55 9.17 6.28 -11.03
CA PHE A 55 8.61 5.75 -12.28
C PHE A 55 8.82 4.24 -12.42
N SER A 56 9.97 3.70 -12.03
CA SER A 56 10.21 2.25 -12.01
C SER A 56 9.25 1.53 -11.05
N ILE A 57 9.05 2.04 -9.84
CA ILE A 57 8.15 1.40 -8.85
C ILE A 57 6.71 1.46 -9.36
N PHE A 58 6.18 2.65 -9.62
CA PHE A 58 4.77 2.81 -9.99
C PHE A 58 4.47 2.26 -11.39
N GLY A 59 5.44 2.28 -12.31
CA GLY A 59 5.35 1.63 -13.60
C GLY A 59 5.21 0.11 -13.48
N ALA A 60 5.92 -0.51 -12.54
CA ALA A 60 5.79 -1.94 -12.26
C ALA A 60 4.37 -2.29 -11.75
N TYR A 61 3.78 -1.46 -10.89
CA TYR A 61 2.39 -1.62 -10.44
C TYR A 61 1.39 -1.57 -11.61
N PHE A 62 1.59 -0.64 -12.54
CA PHE A 62 0.73 -0.51 -13.71
C PHE A 62 0.89 -1.69 -14.69
N VAL A 63 2.13 -2.16 -14.93
CA VAL A 63 2.39 -3.24 -15.87
C VAL A 63 1.98 -4.60 -15.30
N MET A 64 2.31 -4.87 -14.04
CA MET A 64 2.15 -6.19 -13.43
C MET A 64 0.74 -6.47 -12.92
N GLY A 65 -0.10 -5.44 -12.73
CA GLY A 65 -1.48 -5.62 -12.25
C GLY A 65 -2.28 -6.64 -13.08
N ILE A 66 -2.33 -6.50 -14.42
CA ILE A 66 -3.12 -7.37 -15.31
C ILE A 66 -2.51 -8.79 -15.36
N PRO A 67 -1.19 -8.97 -15.63
CA PRO A 67 -0.55 -10.27 -15.61
C PRO A 67 -0.75 -11.03 -14.30
N ALA A 68 -0.64 -10.36 -13.15
CA ALA A 68 -0.85 -10.97 -11.84
C ALA A 68 -2.28 -11.52 -11.68
N GLY A 69 -3.29 -10.77 -12.11
CA GLY A 69 -4.69 -11.23 -12.07
C GLY A 69 -4.99 -12.38 -13.01
N LEU A 70 -4.42 -12.35 -14.23
CA LEU A 70 -4.52 -13.46 -15.18
C LEU A 70 -3.90 -14.74 -14.62
N PHE A 71 -2.72 -14.61 -14.01
CA PHE A 71 -2.01 -15.72 -13.42
C PHE A 71 -2.78 -16.30 -12.24
N MET A 72 -3.25 -15.45 -11.32
CA MET A 72 -4.07 -15.85 -10.18
C MET A 72 -5.34 -16.57 -10.61
N ARG A 73 -6.02 -16.11 -11.67
CA ARG A 73 -7.21 -16.78 -12.19
C ARG A 73 -6.93 -18.18 -12.75
N LYS A 74 -5.79 -18.35 -13.41
CA LYS A 74 -5.43 -19.61 -14.05
C LYS A 74 -4.86 -20.63 -13.06
N TYR A 75 -4.07 -20.17 -12.09
CA TYR A 75 -3.27 -21.02 -11.21
C TYR A 75 -3.68 -20.92 -9.72
N GLY A 76 -4.64 -20.08 -9.37
CA GLY A 76 -5.14 -19.87 -8.01
C GLY A 76 -4.31 -18.90 -7.16
N TYR A 77 -4.89 -18.49 -6.01
CA TYR A 77 -4.27 -17.54 -5.07
C TYR A 77 -2.90 -18.00 -4.55
N LYS A 78 -2.76 -19.28 -4.20
CA LYS A 78 -1.52 -19.82 -3.65
C LYS A 78 -0.34 -19.59 -4.61
N ASN A 79 -0.52 -19.96 -5.87
CA ASN A 79 0.53 -19.81 -6.88
C ASN A 79 0.81 -18.34 -7.18
N GLY A 80 -0.21 -17.47 -7.14
CA GLY A 80 -0.04 -16.02 -7.28
C GLY A 80 0.86 -15.42 -6.20
N VAL A 81 0.66 -15.81 -4.93
CA VAL A 81 1.52 -15.35 -3.82
C VAL A 81 2.95 -15.86 -3.99
N ILE A 82 3.15 -17.13 -4.37
CA ILE A 82 4.49 -17.70 -4.58
C ILE A 82 5.24 -16.93 -5.67
N VAL A 83 4.60 -16.65 -6.81
CA VAL A 83 5.21 -15.87 -7.91
C VAL A 83 5.58 -14.47 -7.44
N GLY A 84 4.70 -13.80 -6.68
CA GLY A 84 4.99 -12.49 -6.11
C GLY A 84 6.21 -12.50 -5.17
N LEU A 85 6.30 -13.48 -4.27
CA LEU A 85 7.44 -13.62 -3.36
C LEU A 85 8.74 -13.94 -4.12
N CYS A 86 8.68 -14.81 -5.13
CA CYS A 86 9.85 -15.14 -5.96
C CYS A 86 10.34 -13.94 -6.77
N LEU A 87 9.44 -13.15 -7.36
CA LEU A 87 9.80 -11.92 -8.08
C LEU A 87 10.42 -10.89 -7.14
N TYR A 88 9.89 -10.76 -5.93
CA TYR A 88 10.46 -9.87 -4.91
C TYR A 88 11.86 -10.30 -4.50
N ALA A 89 12.06 -11.59 -4.19
CA ALA A 89 13.36 -12.14 -3.84
C ALA A 89 14.37 -12.01 -4.99
N LEU A 90 13.95 -12.29 -6.23
CA LEU A 90 14.77 -12.09 -7.42
C LEU A 90 15.20 -10.63 -7.56
N GLY A 91 14.26 -9.69 -7.41
CA GLY A 91 14.56 -8.27 -7.41
C GLY A 91 15.60 -7.90 -6.35
N ALA A 92 15.42 -8.37 -5.11
CA ALA A 92 16.35 -8.15 -4.00
C ALA A 92 17.76 -8.72 -4.30
N PHE A 93 17.87 -9.93 -4.84
CA PHE A 93 19.16 -10.51 -5.23
C PHE A 93 19.82 -9.76 -6.39
N LEU A 94 19.05 -9.19 -7.32
CA LEU A 94 19.57 -8.36 -8.41
C LEU A 94 20.15 -7.02 -7.93
N PHE A 95 19.87 -6.57 -6.70
CA PHE A 95 20.58 -5.41 -6.14
C PHE A 95 22.06 -5.72 -5.85
N ILE A 96 22.43 -6.98 -5.63
CA ILE A 96 23.82 -7.37 -5.36
C ILE A 96 24.74 -7.07 -6.56
N PRO A 97 24.46 -7.57 -7.79
CA PRO A 97 25.24 -7.20 -8.96
C PRO A 97 25.07 -5.73 -9.34
N ALA A 98 23.92 -5.11 -9.10
CA ALA A 98 23.72 -3.68 -9.36
C ALA A 98 24.63 -2.80 -8.48
N ALA A 99 24.76 -3.14 -7.20
CA ALA A 99 25.68 -2.50 -6.26
C ALA A 99 27.14 -2.86 -6.55
N GLY A 100 27.43 -4.04 -7.10
CA GLY A 100 28.78 -4.41 -7.55
C GLY A 100 29.24 -3.63 -8.79
N ALA A 101 28.32 -3.32 -9.70
CA ALA A 101 28.60 -2.57 -10.92
C ALA A 101 28.42 -1.05 -10.78
N GLU A 102 28.03 -0.56 -9.60
CA GLU A 102 27.72 0.86 -9.30
C GLU A 102 26.80 1.52 -10.34
N SER A 103 25.94 0.74 -10.99
CA SER A 103 25.18 1.18 -12.16
C SER A 103 23.75 1.51 -11.80
N PHE A 104 23.40 2.79 -11.97
CA PHE A 104 22.04 3.28 -11.79
C PHE A 104 21.02 2.58 -12.71
N GLY A 105 21.43 2.14 -13.90
CA GLY A 105 20.58 1.39 -14.83
C GLY A 105 20.20 0.01 -14.28
N PHE A 106 21.19 -0.77 -13.83
CA PHE A 106 20.94 -2.08 -13.20
C PHE A 106 20.10 -1.96 -11.93
N PHE A 107 20.36 -0.92 -11.12
CA PHE A 107 19.57 -0.63 -9.93
C PHE A 107 18.09 -0.43 -10.27
N ARG A 108 17.78 0.36 -11.30
CA ARG A 108 16.40 0.61 -11.73
C ARG A 108 15.69 -0.64 -12.22
N ILE A 109 16.40 -1.54 -12.90
CA ILE A 109 15.84 -2.82 -13.36
C ILE A 109 15.56 -3.74 -12.17
N ALA A 110 16.51 -3.87 -11.23
CA ALA A 110 16.34 -4.65 -10.01
C ALA A 110 15.13 -4.15 -9.20
N LEU A 111 15.03 -2.83 -9.04
CA LEU A 111 13.93 -2.15 -8.36
C LEU A 111 12.59 -2.34 -9.10
N PHE A 112 12.57 -2.32 -10.43
CA PHE A 112 11.37 -2.60 -11.23
C PHE A 112 10.89 -4.05 -11.03
N ILE A 113 11.80 -5.04 -11.05
CA ILE A 113 11.46 -6.45 -10.82
C ILE A 113 10.94 -6.67 -9.39
N LEU A 114 11.60 -6.06 -8.40
CA LEU A 114 11.15 -6.07 -7.01
C LEU A 114 9.74 -5.49 -6.88
N ALA A 115 9.48 -4.35 -7.52
CA ALA A 115 8.17 -3.70 -7.53
C ALA A 115 7.10 -4.53 -8.28
N CYS A 116 7.45 -5.28 -9.32
CA CYS A 116 6.55 -6.27 -9.94
C CYS A 116 6.14 -7.36 -8.94
N GLY A 117 7.08 -7.83 -8.10
CA GLY A 117 6.79 -8.74 -7.01
C GLY A 117 5.80 -8.16 -6.00
N LEU A 118 6.03 -6.92 -5.56
CA LEU A 118 5.11 -6.18 -4.67
C LEU A 118 3.70 -6.04 -5.26
N ALA A 119 3.61 -5.57 -6.50
CA ALA A 119 2.33 -5.40 -7.19
C ALA A 119 1.57 -6.74 -7.35
N THR A 120 2.29 -7.83 -7.60
CA THR A 120 1.71 -9.17 -7.67
C THR A 120 1.17 -9.61 -6.30
N LEU A 121 1.94 -9.38 -5.23
CA LEU A 121 1.50 -9.71 -3.87
C LEU A 121 0.26 -8.90 -3.47
N GLU A 122 0.21 -7.61 -3.78
CA GLU A 122 -0.98 -6.79 -3.55
C GLU A 122 -2.21 -7.30 -4.30
N ALA A 123 -2.04 -7.58 -5.58
CA ALA A 123 -3.13 -8.03 -6.45
C ALA A 123 -3.70 -9.38 -6.01
N VAL A 124 -2.91 -10.21 -5.32
CA VAL A 124 -3.32 -11.55 -4.90
C VAL A 124 -3.73 -11.59 -3.43
N ALA A 125 -3.00 -10.93 -2.53
CA ALA A 125 -3.20 -11.04 -1.09
C ALA A 125 -4.52 -10.41 -0.63
N HIS A 126 -4.91 -9.26 -1.20
CA HIS A 126 -6.18 -8.61 -0.83
C HIS A 126 -7.42 -9.46 -1.15
N PRO A 127 -7.61 -9.96 -2.39
CA PRO A 127 -8.74 -10.84 -2.68
C PRO A 127 -8.62 -12.19 -1.97
N PHE A 128 -7.40 -12.69 -1.72
CA PHE A 128 -7.19 -13.91 -0.95
C PHE A 128 -7.73 -13.78 0.49
N THR A 129 -7.36 -12.72 1.21
CA THR A 129 -7.90 -12.44 2.56
C THR A 129 -9.41 -12.23 2.55
N ALA A 130 -9.90 -11.49 1.56
CA ALA A 130 -11.33 -11.23 1.41
C ALA A 130 -12.13 -12.52 1.16
N ALA A 131 -11.55 -13.53 0.53
CA ALA A 131 -12.21 -14.81 0.23
C ALA A 131 -12.23 -15.82 1.40
N LEU A 132 -11.47 -15.59 2.47
CA LEU A 132 -11.35 -16.50 3.63
C LEU A 132 -12.55 -16.42 4.60
N GLY A 133 -13.79 -16.57 4.11
CA GLY A 133 -15.00 -16.62 4.93
C GLY A 133 -16.18 -15.87 4.30
N ASP A 134 -17.20 -15.56 5.12
CA ASP A 134 -18.43 -14.88 4.67
C ASP A 134 -18.13 -13.52 4.00
N GLU A 135 -18.70 -13.29 2.81
CA GLU A 135 -18.53 -12.07 2.02
C GLU A 135 -18.94 -10.79 2.77
N ARG A 136 -19.88 -10.88 3.72
CA ARG A 136 -20.35 -9.75 4.52
C ARG A 136 -19.28 -9.14 5.43
N LYS A 137 -18.26 -9.92 5.79
CA LYS A 137 -17.12 -9.50 6.63
C LYS A 137 -15.80 -9.39 5.86
N SER A 138 -15.85 -9.43 4.53
CA SER A 138 -14.66 -9.36 3.68
C SER A 138 -13.84 -8.08 3.91
N GLU A 139 -14.50 -6.92 4.03
CA GLU A 139 -13.85 -5.64 4.30
C GLU A 139 -13.16 -5.63 5.67
N GLN A 140 -13.81 -6.23 6.68
CA GLN A 140 -13.29 -6.31 8.04
C GLN A 140 -12.09 -7.24 8.14
N ARG A 141 -12.12 -8.41 7.49
CA ARG A 141 -10.97 -9.32 7.40
C ARG A 141 -9.76 -8.65 6.76
N LEU A 142 -10.00 -7.94 5.65
CA LEU A 142 -8.94 -7.23 4.93
C LEU A 142 -8.32 -6.13 5.79
N ASN A 143 -9.14 -5.31 6.46
CA ASN A 143 -8.67 -4.28 7.39
C ASN A 143 -7.89 -4.86 8.58
N PHE A 144 -8.34 -6.00 9.11
CA PHE A 144 -7.64 -6.72 10.18
C PHE A 144 -6.24 -7.17 9.73
N SER A 145 -6.12 -7.87 8.60
CA SER A 145 -4.80 -8.28 8.09
C SER A 145 -3.91 -7.09 7.74
N GLN A 146 -4.49 -6.00 7.25
CA GLN A 146 -3.77 -4.75 6.97
C GLN A 146 -3.30 -4.01 8.23
N THR A 147 -3.91 -4.27 9.38
CA THR A 147 -3.41 -3.74 10.66
C THR A 147 -2.05 -4.35 11.00
N PHE A 148 -1.88 -5.66 10.77
CA PHE A 148 -0.59 -6.35 10.95
C PHE A 148 0.46 -5.88 9.94
N ASN A 149 0.06 -5.53 8.72
CA ASN A 149 0.94 -4.86 7.77
C ASN A 149 1.46 -3.53 8.32
N ALA A 150 0.59 -2.70 8.91
CA ALA A 150 1.00 -1.43 9.52
C ALA A 150 1.98 -1.64 10.69
N VAL A 151 1.79 -2.68 11.52
CA VAL A 151 2.77 -3.07 12.55
C VAL A 151 4.12 -3.41 11.90
N GLY A 152 4.10 -4.20 10.83
CA GLY A 152 5.31 -4.52 10.06
C GLY A 152 6.04 -3.29 9.53
N THR A 153 5.31 -2.30 9.02
CA THR A 153 5.90 -1.05 8.51
C THR A 153 6.54 -0.17 9.57
N ILE A 154 6.17 -0.34 10.85
CA ILE A 154 6.81 0.35 11.98
C ILE A 154 8.08 -0.40 12.40
N ILE A 155 8.03 -1.74 12.41
CA ILE A 155 9.16 -2.58 12.80
C ILE A 155 10.28 -2.54 11.76
N GLY A 156 9.95 -2.53 10.47
CA GLY A 156 10.94 -2.63 9.39
C GLY A 156 12.02 -1.55 9.43
N PRO A 157 11.70 -0.24 9.51
CA PRO A 157 12.71 0.81 9.59
C PRO A 157 13.56 0.72 10.87
N ILE A 158 13.02 0.21 11.98
CA ILE A 158 13.76 0.00 13.23
C ILE A 158 14.80 -1.11 13.03
N LEU A 159 14.38 -2.25 12.47
CA LEU A 159 15.29 -3.35 12.12
C LEU A 159 16.34 -2.88 11.11
N GLY A 160 15.91 -2.21 10.04
CA GLY A 160 16.80 -1.62 9.04
C GLY A 160 17.81 -0.67 9.69
N GLY A 161 17.37 0.20 10.59
CA GLY A 161 18.23 1.09 11.35
C GLY A 161 19.27 0.34 12.19
N VAL A 162 18.89 -0.69 12.94
CA VAL A 162 19.85 -1.48 13.74
C VAL A 162 20.88 -2.20 12.87
N PHE A 163 20.44 -2.81 11.75
CA PHE A 163 21.33 -3.52 10.84
C PHE A 163 22.18 -2.60 9.95
N ILE A 164 21.73 -1.37 9.69
CA ILE A 164 22.46 -0.37 8.88
C ILE A 164 23.38 0.48 9.78
N LEU A 165 22.88 1.02 10.91
CA LEU A 165 23.67 1.89 11.80
C LEU A 165 24.77 1.16 12.59
N GLY A 166 24.73 -0.17 12.68
CA GLY A 166 25.81 -0.95 13.31
C GLY A 166 27.16 -0.81 12.60
N ASP A 167 27.15 -0.64 11.27
CA ASP A 167 28.37 -0.57 10.43
C ASP A 167 28.68 0.84 9.89
N VAL A 168 27.69 1.72 9.79
CA VAL A 168 27.81 3.09 9.22
C VAL A 168 28.63 4.06 10.08
N LEU A 169 29.01 3.69 11.31
CA LEU A 169 29.81 4.53 12.20
C LEU A 169 31.28 4.70 11.79
N THR A 170 31.74 4.04 10.71
CA THR A 170 33.14 4.10 10.27
C THR A 170 33.41 5.06 9.10
N GLY A 171 32.37 5.56 8.41
CA GLY A 171 32.52 6.58 7.35
C GLY A 171 33.25 6.12 6.09
N ASP A 172 33.35 4.81 5.84
CA ASP A 172 34.02 4.25 4.67
C ASP A 172 33.00 3.87 3.57
N THR A 173 33.17 4.44 2.37
CA THR A 173 32.26 4.25 1.22
C THR A 173 32.23 2.79 0.76
N GLN A 174 33.33 2.05 0.94
CA GLN A 174 33.37 0.62 0.61
C GLN A 174 32.62 -0.26 1.64
N ALA A 175 32.62 0.15 2.91
CA ALA A 175 31.83 -0.52 3.95
C ALA A 175 30.33 -0.30 3.71
N ASP A 176 29.91 0.91 3.31
CA ASP A 176 28.52 1.24 3.02
C ASP A 176 27.92 0.37 1.90
N LEU A 177 28.63 0.19 0.78
CA LEU A 177 28.15 -0.67 -0.31
C LEU A 177 28.12 -2.16 0.08
N PHE A 178 29.02 -2.61 0.95
CA PHE A 178 29.00 -3.98 1.47
C PHE A 178 27.80 -4.22 2.39
N SER A 179 27.52 -3.29 3.31
CA SER A 179 26.37 -3.34 4.21
C SER A 179 25.04 -3.35 3.43
N VAL A 180 24.93 -2.57 2.35
CA VAL A 180 23.75 -2.60 1.47
C VAL A 180 23.57 -3.96 0.78
N LYS A 181 24.66 -4.56 0.27
CA LYS A 181 24.63 -5.89 -0.36
C LYS A 181 24.20 -6.96 0.63
N MET A 182 24.76 -6.95 1.84
CA MET A 182 24.40 -7.87 2.91
C MET A 182 22.93 -7.73 3.31
N LEU A 183 22.42 -6.50 3.43
CA LEU A 183 21.03 -6.26 3.81
C LEU A 183 20.03 -6.74 2.74
N TYR A 184 20.26 -6.39 1.46
CA TYR A 184 19.41 -6.89 0.36
C TYR A 184 19.48 -8.42 0.23
N SER A 185 20.65 -9.02 0.47
CA SER A 185 20.81 -10.48 0.51
C SER A 185 19.99 -11.10 1.63
N ALA A 186 20.01 -10.52 2.83
CA ALA A 186 19.25 -10.99 3.99
C ALA A 186 17.73 -10.87 3.76
N ILE A 187 17.26 -9.74 3.19
CA ILE A 187 15.86 -9.53 2.82
C ILE A 187 15.44 -10.56 1.75
N GLY A 188 16.22 -10.69 0.67
CA GLY A 188 15.97 -11.64 -0.42
C GLY A 188 15.89 -13.08 0.10
N ALA A 189 16.84 -13.48 0.94
CA ALA A 189 16.86 -14.81 1.56
C ALA A 189 15.65 -15.05 2.46
N THR A 190 15.28 -14.07 3.29
CA THR A 190 14.12 -14.19 4.19
C THR A 190 12.82 -14.31 3.39
N VAL A 191 12.61 -13.48 2.37
CA VAL A 191 11.43 -13.57 1.50
C VAL A 191 11.42 -14.89 0.71
N PHE A 192 12.58 -15.37 0.26
CA PHE A 192 12.69 -16.66 -0.40
C PHE A 192 12.34 -17.83 0.54
N ILE A 193 12.82 -17.81 1.79
CA ILE A 193 12.46 -18.81 2.82
C ILE A 193 10.94 -18.79 3.05
N ILE A 194 10.32 -17.61 3.13
CA ILE A 194 8.86 -17.49 3.26
C ILE A 194 8.15 -18.08 2.04
N ALA A 195 8.67 -17.86 0.82
CA ALA A 195 8.12 -18.45 -0.40
C ALA A 195 8.15 -19.98 -0.36
N VAL A 196 9.28 -20.56 0.07
CA VAL A 196 9.46 -22.01 0.23
C VAL A 196 8.53 -22.56 1.32
N ALA A 197 8.46 -21.91 2.49
CA ALA A 197 7.54 -22.31 3.55
C ALA A 197 6.07 -22.27 3.09
N PHE A 198 5.70 -21.28 2.29
CA PHE A 198 4.36 -21.17 1.75
C PHE A 198 4.04 -22.23 0.68
N TRP A 199 5.05 -22.68 -0.07
CA TRP A 199 4.89 -23.81 -0.99
C TRP A 199 4.37 -25.05 -0.24
N PHE A 200 4.91 -25.36 0.94
CA PHE A 200 4.47 -26.53 1.73
C PHE A 200 3.12 -26.34 2.44
N THR A 201 2.61 -25.11 2.52
CA THR A 201 1.35 -24.82 3.20
C THR A 201 0.16 -25.29 2.35
N LYS A 202 -0.72 -26.13 2.91
CA LYS A 202 -1.97 -26.55 2.26
C LYS A 202 -3.02 -25.45 2.45
N VAL A 203 -3.32 -24.74 1.36
CA VAL A 203 -4.43 -23.79 1.32
C VAL A 203 -5.70 -24.60 1.01
N PRO A 204 -6.71 -24.61 1.88
CA PRO A 204 -7.98 -25.27 1.59
C PRO A 204 -8.58 -24.64 0.33
N PRO A 205 -9.30 -25.42 -0.51
CA PRO A 205 -9.99 -24.84 -1.64
C PRO A 205 -10.94 -23.77 -1.10
N LEU A 206 -10.59 -22.52 -1.37
CA LEU A 206 -11.57 -21.45 -1.38
C LEU A 206 -12.63 -21.88 -2.38
N GLN A 207 -13.88 -21.43 -2.23
CA GLN A 207 -14.81 -21.50 -3.36
C GLN A 207 -14.17 -20.67 -4.48
N GLU A 208 -13.32 -21.32 -5.27
CA GLU A 208 -12.86 -20.81 -6.53
C GLU A 208 -14.16 -20.49 -7.25
N ALA A 209 -14.28 -19.25 -7.70
CA ALA A 209 -15.35 -18.81 -8.56
C ALA A 209 -15.15 -19.49 -9.93
N ARG A 210 -15.15 -20.82 -9.91
CA ARG A 210 -14.75 -21.74 -10.96
C ARG A 210 -15.98 -22.57 -11.24
N ASN A 211 -16.63 -22.18 -12.33
CA ASN A 211 -17.57 -22.97 -13.11
C ASN A 211 -18.99 -23.15 -12.51
N ALA A 212 -19.69 -22.05 -12.21
CA ALA A 212 -21.16 -22.09 -12.21
C ALA A 212 -21.77 -21.73 -13.58
N THR A 213 -21.04 -21.02 -14.46
CA THR A 213 -21.50 -20.69 -15.81
C THR A 213 -20.35 -20.79 -16.80
N GLY A 214 -20.47 -21.67 -17.80
CA GLY A 214 -19.47 -21.91 -18.86
C GLY A 214 -19.19 -20.73 -19.81
N THR A 215 -19.56 -19.50 -19.43
CA THR A 215 -19.30 -18.28 -20.18
C THR A 215 -18.13 -17.53 -19.55
N GLN A 216 -17.00 -17.47 -20.26
CA GLN A 216 -15.87 -16.65 -19.84
C GLN A 216 -16.25 -15.17 -19.90
N ARG A 217 -16.61 -14.58 -18.75
CA ARG A 217 -16.83 -13.13 -18.65
C ARG A 217 -15.53 -12.39 -18.95
N SER A 218 -15.58 -11.48 -19.92
CA SER A 218 -14.45 -10.72 -20.43
C SER A 218 -14.08 -9.58 -19.47
N TYR A 219 -12.89 -8.99 -19.64
CA TYR A 219 -12.52 -7.77 -18.93
C TYR A 219 -13.49 -6.61 -19.19
N ARG A 220 -14.15 -6.60 -20.36
CA ARG A 220 -15.19 -5.61 -20.69
C ARG A 220 -16.38 -5.68 -19.73
N ASP A 221 -16.67 -6.85 -19.16
CA ASP A 221 -17.82 -7.03 -18.27
C ASP A 221 -17.59 -6.34 -16.91
N LEU A 222 -16.35 -6.15 -16.49
CA LEU A 222 -16.01 -5.35 -15.29
C LEU A 222 -16.47 -3.90 -15.43
N PHE A 223 -16.32 -3.31 -16.61
CA PHE A 223 -16.66 -1.91 -16.86
C PHE A 223 -18.18 -1.66 -16.90
N GLN A 224 -19.00 -2.71 -16.90
CA GLN A 224 -20.45 -2.63 -16.73
C GLN A 224 -20.83 -2.34 -15.27
N TYR A 225 -19.98 -2.68 -14.31
CA TYR A 225 -20.20 -2.44 -12.90
C TYR A 225 -19.75 -1.03 -12.52
N LYS A 226 -20.71 -0.15 -12.16
CA LYS A 226 -20.40 1.24 -11.78
C LYS A 226 -19.49 1.29 -10.55
N HIS A 227 -19.80 0.51 -9.52
CA HIS A 227 -19.04 0.50 -8.28
C HIS A 227 -17.57 0.15 -8.47
N PHE A 228 -17.27 -0.83 -9.33
CA PHE A 228 -15.90 -1.19 -9.66
C PHE A 228 -15.13 -0.03 -10.32
N LYS A 229 -15.72 0.62 -11.34
CA LYS A 229 -15.07 1.78 -12.00
C LYS A 229 -14.76 2.89 -11.01
N TRP A 230 -15.71 3.20 -10.13
CA TRP A 230 -15.52 4.22 -9.11
C TRP A 230 -14.56 3.78 -8.00
N ALA A 231 -14.43 2.48 -7.71
CA ALA A 231 -13.43 1.98 -6.78
C ALA A 231 -12.01 2.14 -7.32
N VAL A 232 -11.77 1.88 -8.61
CA VAL A 232 -10.46 2.13 -9.26
C VAL A 232 -10.10 3.61 -9.20
N VAL A 233 -11.07 4.50 -9.51
CA VAL A 233 -10.88 5.95 -9.41
C VAL A 233 -10.63 6.38 -7.96
N ALA A 234 -11.41 5.89 -7.01
CA ALA A 234 -11.23 6.20 -5.58
C ALA A 234 -9.87 5.71 -5.07
N GLN A 235 -9.42 4.54 -5.50
CA GLN A 235 -8.11 4.00 -5.13
C GLN A 235 -6.97 4.83 -5.71
N PHE A 236 -7.11 5.30 -6.95
CA PHE A 236 -6.16 6.22 -7.56
C PHE A 236 -6.03 7.51 -6.74
N PHE A 237 -7.16 8.14 -6.40
CA PHE A 237 -7.16 9.35 -5.57
C PHE A 237 -6.66 9.09 -4.14
N ASN A 238 -6.94 7.91 -3.59
CA ASN A 238 -6.48 7.52 -2.26
C ASN A 238 -4.94 7.44 -2.19
N VAL A 239 -4.32 6.75 -3.15
CA VAL A 239 -2.85 6.61 -3.18
C VAL A 239 -2.17 7.90 -3.65
N ALA A 240 -2.82 8.67 -4.53
CA ALA A 240 -2.40 10.03 -4.88
C ALA A 240 -2.27 10.91 -3.63
N THR A 241 -3.32 10.97 -2.82
CA THR A 241 -3.27 11.73 -1.57
C THR A 241 -2.23 11.20 -0.61
N GLN A 242 -2.09 9.88 -0.48
CA GLN A 242 -1.05 9.27 0.36
C GLN A 242 0.35 9.74 -0.02
N GLY A 243 0.71 9.65 -1.30
CA GLY A 243 2.01 10.08 -1.80
C GLY A 243 2.25 11.56 -1.54
N GLY A 244 1.23 12.40 -1.79
CA GLY A 244 1.30 13.84 -1.54
C GLY A 244 1.47 14.19 -0.07
N THR A 245 0.60 13.67 0.81
CA THR A 245 0.63 14.00 2.24
C THR A 245 1.92 13.51 2.91
N TRP A 246 2.47 12.37 2.49
CA TRP A 246 3.73 11.84 3.01
C TRP A 246 4.93 12.66 2.53
N ALA A 247 4.98 13.02 1.26
CA ALA A 247 6.08 13.80 0.69
C ALA A 247 6.20 15.19 1.31
N PHE A 248 5.08 15.84 1.61
CA PHE A 248 5.06 17.22 2.13
C PHE A 248 4.98 17.32 3.66
N PHE A 249 4.86 16.21 4.39
CA PHE A 249 4.72 16.23 5.86
C PHE A 249 5.90 16.94 6.56
N ILE A 250 7.13 16.51 6.25
CA ILE A 250 8.34 17.06 6.87
C ILE A 250 8.52 18.52 6.46
N ASN A 251 8.31 18.83 5.16
CA ASN A 251 8.38 20.18 4.63
C ASN A 251 7.40 21.13 5.35
N TYR A 252 6.17 20.68 5.59
CA TYR A 252 5.18 21.42 6.35
C TYR A 252 5.65 21.68 7.78
N ALA A 253 6.15 20.65 8.47
CA ALA A 253 6.59 20.73 9.85
C ALA A 253 7.70 21.78 10.03
N ILE A 254 8.72 21.75 9.16
CA ILE A 254 9.86 22.68 9.20
C ILE A 254 9.43 24.11 8.86
N THR A 255 8.53 24.28 7.88
CA THR A 255 8.13 25.61 7.40
C THR A 255 7.25 26.36 8.39
N TYR A 256 6.35 25.67 9.10
CA TYR A 256 5.32 26.33 9.92
C TYR A 256 5.48 26.15 11.43
N MET A 257 6.31 25.22 11.90
CA MET A 257 6.54 25.05 13.34
C MET A 257 7.86 25.74 13.75
N PRO A 258 7.83 26.62 14.77
CA PRO A 258 9.03 27.28 15.26
C PRO A 258 10.01 26.27 15.85
N ASN A 259 11.31 26.44 15.57
CA ASN A 259 12.42 25.60 16.06
C ASN A 259 12.33 24.11 15.66
N MET A 260 11.65 23.78 14.57
CA MET A 260 11.52 22.40 14.10
C MET A 260 12.73 22.01 13.24
N THR A 261 13.50 21.02 13.68
CA THR A 261 14.59 20.41 12.90
C THR A 261 14.07 19.23 12.08
N ASP A 262 14.79 18.83 11.03
CA ASP A 262 14.48 17.62 10.25
C ASP A 262 14.34 16.36 11.12
N GLN A 263 15.16 16.25 12.16
CA GLN A 263 15.12 15.12 13.09
C GLN A 263 13.84 15.11 13.92
N HIS A 264 13.45 16.26 14.48
CA HIS A 264 12.19 16.37 15.24
C HIS A 264 10.97 16.15 14.33
N ALA A 265 10.97 16.70 13.12
CA ALA A 265 9.92 16.48 12.13
C ALA A 265 9.79 14.99 11.76
N SER A 266 10.91 14.27 11.65
CA SER A 266 10.91 12.82 11.42
C SER A 266 10.30 12.04 12.59
N TYR A 267 10.50 12.46 13.85
CA TYR A 267 9.84 11.83 15.00
C TYR A 267 8.32 12.02 14.98
N TYR A 268 7.85 13.22 14.62
CA TYR A 268 6.43 13.46 14.43
C TYR A 268 5.85 12.71 13.23
N PHE A 269 6.62 12.50 12.17
CA PHE A 269 6.21 11.63 11.06
C PHE A 269 6.04 10.18 11.53
N SER A 270 6.96 9.66 12.33
CA SER A 270 6.82 8.34 12.96
C SER A 270 5.58 8.26 13.87
N LEU A 271 5.30 9.32 14.63
CA LEU A 271 4.07 9.43 15.43
C LEU A 271 2.81 9.40 14.55
N SER A 272 2.83 10.05 13.37
CA SER A 272 1.72 9.99 12.42
C SER A 272 1.48 8.58 11.86
N MET A 273 2.55 7.78 11.69
CA MET A 273 2.44 6.37 11.31
C MET A 273 1.84 5.51 12.42
N MET A 274 2.17 5.80 13.68
CA MET A 274 1.51 5.18 14.84
C MET A 274 0.02 5.55 14.89
N MET A 275 -0.32 6.81 14.60
CA MET A 275 -1.73 7.23 14.48
C MET A 275 -2.45 6.53 13.33
N MET A 276 -1.76 6.25 12.21
CA MET A 276 -2.31 5.41 11.14
C MET A 276 -2.61 3.99 11.63
N LEU A 277 -1.70 3.36 12.39
CA LEU A 277 -1.94 2.04 12.98
C LEU A 277 -3.14 2.07 13.93
N LEU A 278 -3.19 3.05 14.85
CA LEU A 278 -4.32 3.23 15.76
C LEU A 278 -5.63 3.43 15.00
N GLY A 279 -5.61 4.23 13.92
CA GLY A 279 -6.73 4.43 13.02
C GLY A 279 -7.21 3.12 12.40
N ARG A 280 -6.30 2.24 11.98
CA ARG A 280 -6.66 0.91 11.46
C ARG A 280 -7.30 0.03 12.52
N VAL A 281 -6.72 -0.02 13.73
CA VAL A 281 -7.26 -0.82 14.85
C VAL A 281 -8.67 -0.34 15.22
N VAL A 282 -8.82 0.95 15.47
CA VAL A 282 -10.09 1.57 15.85
C VAL A 282 -11.12 1.44 14.73
N GLY A 283 -10.72 1.71 13.49
CA GLY A 283 -11.60 1.61 12.34
C GLY A 283 -12.07 0.17 12.08
N THR A 284 -11.18 -0.82 12.16
CA THR A 284 -11.53 -2.25 12.05
C THR A 284 -12.48 -2.69 13.16
N TYR A 285 -12.29 -2.20 14.38
CA TYR A 285 -13.21 -2.45 15.49
C TYR A 285 -14.58 -1.80 15.23
N LEU A 286 -14.59 -0.55 14.75
CA LEU A 286 -15.80 0.22 14.49
C LEU A 286 -16.63 -0.36 13.33
N MET A 287 -16.01 -1.11 12.40
CA MET A 287 -16.71 -1.90 11.37
C MET A 287 -17.63 -3.00 11.94
N ASN A 288 -17.49 -3.37 13.21
CA ASN A 288 -18.47 -4.26 13.87
C ASN A 288 -19.82 -3.59 14.10
N PHE A 289 -19.84 -2.25 14.19
CA PHE A 289 -21.03 -1.47 14.55
C PHE A 289 -21.53 -0.60 13.38
N ILE A 290 -20.62 -0.13 12.53
CA ILE A 290 -20.91 0.78 11.42
C ILE A 290 -20.58 0.08 10.11
N ALA A 291 -21.46 0.20 9.11
CA ALA A 291 -21.22 -0.35 7.77
C ALA A 291 -19.93 0.25 7.16
N PRO A 292 -19.07 -0.55 6.49
CA PRO A 292 -17.78 -0.07 5.97
C PRO A 292 -17.86 1.16 5.08
N ASN A 293 -18.92 1.28 4.27
CA ASN A 293 -19.12 2.43 3.38
C ASN A 293 -19.45 3.72 4.16
N LYS A 294 -20.26 3.63 5.23
CA LYS A 294 -20.57 4.79 6.08
C LYS A 294 -19.33 5.23 6.87
N LEU A 295 -18.57 4.26 7.35
CA LEU A 295 -17.32 4.52 8.07
C LEU A 295 -16.29 5.19 7.15
N LEU A 296 -16.13 4.70 5.92
CA LEU A 296 -15.29 5.33 4.89
C LEU A 296 -15.72 6.78 4.63
N ALA A 297 -17.02 7.03 4.46
CA ALA A 297 -17.55 8.38 4.24
C ALA A 297 -17.27 9.32 5.42
N LEU A 298 -17.46 8.85 6.66
CA LEU A 298 -17.17 9.63 7.87
C LEU A 298 -15.68 9.99 7.96
N PHE A 299 -14.80 9.03 7.69
CA PHE A 299 -13.36 9.26 7.72
C PHE A 299 -12.92 10.25 6.62
N CYS A 300 -13.52 10.19 5.43
CA CYS A 300 -13.26 11.18 4.37
C CYS A 300 -13.67 12.59 4.78
N LEU A 301 -14.84 12.77 5.41
CA LEU A 301 -15.26 14.07 5.92
C LEU A 301 -14.31 14.60 6.99
N GLY A 302 -13.85 13.71 7.89
CA GLY A 302 -12.82 14.03 8.87
C GLY A 302 -11.52 14.49 8.23
N SER A 303 -11.03 13.78 7.20
CA SER A 303 -9.83 14.16 6.46
C SER A 303 -9.98 15.49 5.74
N ILE A 304 -11.14 15.76 5.12
CA ILE A 304 -11.43 17.05 4.49
C ILE A 304 -11.38 18.19 5.51
N ALA A 305 -12.04 18.02 6.67
CA ALA A 305 -12.02 19.02 7.74
C ALA A 305 -10.59 19.27 8.26
N MET A 306 -9.80 18.21 8.45
CA MET A 306 -8.39 18.32 8.84
C MET A 306 -7.57 19.05 7.78
N CYS A 307 -7.73 18.74 6.49
CA CYS A 307 -7.06 19.45 5.40
C CYS A 307 -7.41 20.94 5.36
N LEU A 308 -8.67 21.31 5.61
CA LEU A 308 -9.08 22.70 5.72
C LEU A 308 -8.36 23.39 6.88
N VAL A 309 -8.30 22.79 8.06
CA VAL A 309 -7.57 23.35 9.22
C VAL A 309 -6.06 23.43 8.95
N ILE A 310 -5.47 22.44 8.27
CA ILE A 310 -4.06 22.45 7.88
C ILE A 310 -3.78 23.66 6.98
N SER A 311 -4.65 23.94 6.02
CA SER A 311 -4.50 25.08 5.10
C SER A 311 -4.52 26.46 5.76
N GLN A 312 -5.06 26.58 6.98
CA GLN A 312 -5.15 27.85 7.71
C GLN A 312 -3.90 28.19 8.53
N HIS A 313 -2.90 27.31 8.60
CA HIS A 313 -1.63 27.56 9.30
C HIS A 313 -1.76 28.01 10.78
N MET A 314 -2.73 27.46 11.53
CA MET A 314 -3.03 27.83 12.93
C MET A 314 -2.02 27.25 13.94
N GLY A 315 -0.73 27.20 13.58
CA GLY A 315 0.34 26.66 14.42
C GLY A 315 0.10 25.19 14.81
N TRP A 316 0.21 24.91 16.11
CA TRP A 316 0.07 23.56 16.68
C TRP A 316 -1.25 22.86 16.33
N LEU A 317 -2.35 23.60 16.15
CA LEU A 317 -3.64 23.01 15.79
C LEU A 317 -3.57 22.36 14.39
N SER A 318 -3.04 23.10 13.40
CA SER A 318 -2.86 22.57 12.05
C SER A 318 -1.87 21.40 12.02
N PHE A 319 -0.83 21.44 12.86
CA PHE A 319 0.12 20.34 12.99
C PHE A 319 -0.50 19.09 13.64
N ALA A 320 -1.32 19.25 14.67
CA ALA A 320 -2.09 18.16 15.27
C ALA A 320 -3.08 17.56 14.26
N CYS A 321 -3.74 18.39 13.45
CA CYS A 321 -4.57 17.91 12.34
C CYS A 321 -3.78 17.16 11.27
N LEU A 322 -2.54 17.57 10.97
CA LEU A 322 -1.66 16.87 10.04
C LEU A 322 -1.29 15.46 10.55
N ILE A 323 -0.98 15.32 11.84
CA ILE A 323 -0.74 14.01 12.47
C ILE A 323 -2.04 13.17 12.49
N GLY A 324 -3.17 13.80 12.87
CA GLY A 324 -4.48 13.17 12.91
C GLY A 324 -5.02 12.76 11.53
N LEU A 325 -4.56 13.40 10.46
CA LEU A 325 -4.96 13.07 9.09
C LEU A 325 -4.64 11.59 8.78
N GLN A 326 -3.51 11.09 9.28
CA GLN A 326 -3.11 9.70 9.08
C GLN A 326 -3.99 8.68 9.81
N PHE A 327 -4.60 9.08 10.93
CA PHE A 327 -5.60 8.27 11.60
C PHE A 327 -6.82 8.05 10.70
N THR A 328 -7.34 9.11 10.06
CA THR A 328 -8.51 9.02 9.17
C THR A 328 -8.18 8.39 7.81
N PHE A 329 -6.94 8.52 7.34
CA PHE A 329 -6.50 7.88 6.09
C PHE A 329 -6.40 6.35 6.19
N SER A 330 -6.11 5.84 7.40
CA SER A 330 -5.73 4.46 7.70
C SER A 330 -6.58 3.34 7.07
N ILE A 331 -7.91 3.49 7.06
CA ILE A 331 -8.87 2.48 6.60
C ILE A 331 -9.28 2.64 5.14
N MET A 332 -8.91 3.74 4.48
CA MET A 332 -9.45 4.09 3.17
C MET A 332 -9.06 3.06 2.12
N PHE A 333 -7.76 2.76 2.01
CA PHE A 333 -7.23 1.76 1.06
C PHE A 333 -7.94 0.40 1.17
N PRO A 334 -7.91 -0.31 2.32
CA PRO A 334 -8.54 -1.63 2.41
C PRO A 334 -10.07 -1.60 2.26
N THR A 335 -10.72 -0.51 2.68
CA THR A 335 -12.18 -0.41 2.57
C THR A 335 -12.62 -0.15 1.13
N ILE A 336 -11.92 0.71 0.39
CA ILE A 336 -12.14 0.93 -1.05
C ILE A 336 -11.94 -0.38 -1.80
N PHE A 337 -10.84 -1.09 -1.50
CA PHE A 337 -10.50 -2.36 -2.13
C PHE A 337 -11.59 -3.42 -1.88
N GLY A 338 -12.01 -3.59 -0.62
CA GLY A 338 -13.06 -4.53 -0.25
C GLY A 338 -14.42 -4.20 -0.88
N LEU A 339 -14.85 -2.94 -0.84
CA LEU A 339 -16.10 -2.49 -1.47
C LEU A 339 -16.07 -2.62 -3.00
N GLY A 340 -14.92 -2.35 -3.62
CA GLY A 340 -14.72 -2.42 -5.06
C GLY A 340 -14.77 -3.84 -5.62
N MET A 341 -14.51 -4.85 -4.80
CA MET A 341 -14.53 -6.27 -5.17
C MET A 341 -15.82 -7.01 -4.81
N LYS A 342 -16.78 -6.32 -4.18
CA LYS A 342 -17.98 -6.93 -3.61
C LYS A 342 -18.95 -7.41 -4.70
N ASN A 343 -19.49 -8.62 -4.55
CA ASN A 343 -20.44 -9.25 -5.48
C ASN A 343 -19.95 -9.34 -6.95
N LEU A 344 -18.63 -9.35 -7.19
CA LEU A 344 -18.06 -9.53 -8.52
C LEU A 344 -17.84 -11.00 -8.92
N ASN A 345 -18.04 -11.96 -8.01
CA ASN A 345 -17.89 -13.41 -8.24
C ASN A 345 -16.58 -13.72 -9.04
N ASP A 346 -16.70 -14.38 -10.19
CA ASP A 346 -15.62 -14.77 -11.11
C ASP A 346 -14.77 -13.58 -11.64
N LEU A 347 -15.23 -12.35 -11.46
CA LEU A 347 -14.50 -11.14 -11.85
C LEU A 347 -13.65 -10.55 -10.73
N ARG A 348 -13.73 -11.06 -9.50
CA ARG A 348 -13.02 -10.53 -8.31
C ARG A 348 -11.51 -10.45 -8.52
N GLU A 349 -10.92 -11.50 -9.07
CA GLU A 349 -9.48 -11.60 -9.36
C GLU A 349 -9.02 -10.54 -10.35
N LYS A 350 -9.81 -10.32 -11.40
CA LYS A 350 -9.56 -9.29 -12.40
C LYS A 350 -9.78 -7.89 -11.83
N ALA A 351 -10.77 -7.71 -10.97
CA ALA A 351 -11.05 -6.43 -10.34
C ALA A 351 -9.89 -5.97 -9.45
N SER A 352 -9.35 -6.90 -8.64
CA SER A 352 -8.18 -6.67 -7.79
C SER A 352 -7.01 -6.06 -8.58
N SER A 353 -6.68 -6.64 -9.73
CA SER A 353 -5.63 -6.14 -10.63
C SER A 353 -5.80 -4.68 -11.03
N PHE A 354 -6.99 -4.27 -11.45
CA PHE A 354 -7.25 -2.89 -11.85
C PHE A 354 -7.26 -1.93 -10.66
N ILE A 355 -7.71 -2.38 -9.49
CA ILE A 355 -7.66 -1.56 -8.27
C ILE A 355 -6.19 -1.35 -7.87
N VAL A 356 -5.34 -2.37 -7.96
CA VAL A 356 -3.88 -2.24 -7.72
C VAL A 356 -3.19 -1.33 -8.73
N MET A 357 -3.62 -1.32 -10.00
CA MET A 357 -3.11 -0.34 -10.97
C MET A 357 -3.37 1.12 -10.55
N GLY A 358 -4.43 1.36 -9.77
CA GLY A 358 -4.72 2.66 -9.19
C GLY A 358 -3.60 3.21 -8.31
N VAL A 359 -2.71 2.36 -7.78
CA VAL A 359 -1.54 2.77 -6.98
C VAL A 359 -0.62 3.74 -7.73
N VAL A 360 -0.66 3.74 -9.08
CA VAL A 360 0.06 4.71 -9.92
C VAL A 360 -0.25 6.18 -9.58
N GLY A 361 -1.40 6.46 -8.94
CA GLY A 361 -1.73 7.81 -8.46
C GLY A 361 -0.68 8.41 -7.52
N GLY A 362 0.04 7.56 -6.77
CA GLY A 362 1.12 7.98 -5.88
C GLY A 362 2.32 8.61 -6.59
N ALA A 363 2.51 8.36 -7.89
CA ALA A 363 3.54 9.00 -8.71
C ALA A 363 3.10 10.35 -9.29
N VAL A 364 1.81 10.46 -9.59
CA VAL A 364 1.25 11.58 -10.35
C VAL A 364 1.01 12.80 -9.46
N PHE A 365 0.56 12.56 -8.23
CA PHE A 365 0.07 13.61 -7.36
C PHE A 365 1.15 14.40 -6.61
N PRO A 366 2.25 13.80 -6.11
CA PRO A 366 3.31 14.57 -5.44
C PRO A 366 3.93 15.68 -6.31
N PRO A 367 4.23 15.47 -7.61
CA PRO A 367 4.69 16.55 -8.49
C PRO A 367 3.67 17.69 -8.64
N ILE A 368 2.37 17.37 -8.73
CA ILE A 368 1.30 18.38 -8.81
C ILE A 368 1.24 19.19 -7.51
N MET A 369 1.30 18.50 -6.36
CA MET A 369 1.30 19.14 -5.05
C MET A 369 2.54 20.03 -4.85
N GLY A 370 3.71 19.60 -5.34
CA GLY A 370 4.93 20.40 -5.35
C GLY A 370 4.82 21.66 -6.20
N TYR A 371 4.32 21.54 -7.43
CA TYR A 371 4.09 22.70 -8.29
C TYR A 371 3.14 23.74 -7.68
N VAL A 372 2.09 23.29 -6.98
CA VAL A 372 1.20 24.19 -6.25
C VAL A 372 1.93 24.80 -5.05
N ALA A 373 2.65 23.99 -4.27
CA ALA A 373 3.40 24.47 -3.11
C ALA A 373 4.44 25.54 -3.47
N ASP A 374 5.13 25.39 -4.59
CA ASP A 374 6.12 26.35 -5.09
C ASP A 374 5.49 27.70 -5.49
N LYS A 375 4.23 27.68 -5.95
CA LYS A 375 3.51 28.89 -6.42
C LYS A 375 2.72 29.60 -5.34
N THR A 376 2.26 28.89 -4.32
CA THR A 376 1.41 29.46 -3.28
C THR A 376 2.05 29.29 -1.90
N SER A 377 1.96 28.10 -1.34
CA SER A 377 2.54 27.74 -0.04
C SER A 377 2.35 26.24 0.22
N VAL A 378 3.16 25.66 1.11
CA VAL A 378 3.06 24.23 1.44
C VAL A 378 1.70 23.89 2.08
N ALA A 379 1.05 24.76 2.87
CA ALA A 379 -0.28 24.40 3.39
C ALA A 379 -1.44 24.65 2.42
N THR A 380 -1.34 25.62 1.51
CA THR A 380 -2.37 25.75 0.47
C THR A 380 -2.35 24.54 -0.46
N ALA A 381 -1.19 23.89 -0.62
CA ALA A 381 -1.09 22.61 -1.31
C ALA A 381 -1.91 21.48 -0.63
N TYR A 382 -2.18 21.56 0.68
CA TYR A 382 -3.07 20.61 1.39
C TYR A 382 -4.56 20.79 1.05
N LEU A 383 -4.95 21.82 0.29
CA LEU A 383 -6.28 21.90 -0.32
C LEU A 383 -6.44 20.89 -1.46
N LEU A 384 -5.35 20.48 -2.13
CA LEU A 384 -5.40 19.54 -3.24
C LEU A 384 -5.90 18.14 -2.80
N PRO A 385 -5.41 17.55 -1.68
CA PRO A 385 -5.99 16.36 -1.05
C PRO A 385 -7.51 16.40 -0.84
N ILE A 386 -8.13 17.58 -0.64
CA ILE A 386 -9.58 17.69 -0.42
C ILE A 386 -10.35 17.19 -1.63
N ILE A 387 -9.88 17.48 -2.84
CA ILE A 387 -10.49 17.01 -4.09
C ILE A 387 -10.46 15.48 -4.14
N CYS A 388 -9.33 14.88 -3.78
CA CYS A 388 -9.19 13.43 -3.71
C CYS A 388 -10.11 12.80 -2.67
N TYR A 389 -10.14 13.34 -1.44
CA TYR A 389 -11.04 12.84 -0.39
C TYR A 389 -12.50 13.02 -0.75
N PHE A 390 -12.86 14.08 -1.46
CA PHE A 390 -14.21 14.28 -1.97
C PHE A 390 -14.59 13.20 -3.00
N MET A 391 -13.67 12.84 -3.90
CA MET A 391 -13.90 11.74 -4.84
C MET A 391 -14.08 10.39 -4.13
N ILE A 392 -13.30 10.13 -3.08
CA ILE A 392 -13.44 8.92 -2.26
C ILE A 392 -14.78 8.94 -1.48
N PHE A 393 -15.19 10.10 -0.97
CA PHE A 393 -16.48 10.29 -0.30
C PHE A 393 -17.66 10.02 -1.25
N LEU A 394 -17.60 10.53 -2.49
CA LEU A 394 -18.61 10.25 -3.51
C LEU A 394 -18.71 8.75 -3.80
N PHE A 395 -17.58 8.05 -3.87
CA PHE A 395 -17.57 6.60 -3.98
C PHE A 395 -18.27 5.94 -2.78
N ALA A 396 -17.89 6.31 -1.55
CA ALA A 396 -18.41 5.73 -0.32
C ALA A 396 -19.93 5.91 -0.12
N VAL A 397 -20.49 7.04 -0.57
CA VAL A 397 -21.92 7.35 -0.39
C VAL A 397 -22.78 6.88 -1.56
N LYS A 398 -22.34 7.15 -2.80
CA LYS A 398 -23.19 6.99 -3.99
C LYS A 398 -22.84 5.76 -4.81
N PHE A 399 -21.56 5.48 -5.00
CA PHE A 399 -21.11 4.48 -5.97
C PHE A 399 -20.66 3.15 -5.36
N TYR A 400 -20.67 2.99 -4.04
CA TYR A 400 -20.26 1.75 -3.37
C TYR A 400 -21.16 0.53 -3.66
N LYS A 401 -22.41 0.76 -4.12
CA LYS A 401 -23.40 -0.31 -4.27
C LYS A 401 -23.10 -1.18 -5.49
N PRO A 402 -23.08 -2.52 -5.36
CA PRO A 402 -22.90 -3.42 -6.48
C PRO A 402 -24.13 -3.39 -7.39
N GLN A 403 -24.15 -2.43 -8.30
CA GLN A 403 -25.13 -2.30 -9.37
C GLN A 403 -24.43 -2.58 -10.70
N ALA A 404 -24.83 -3.64 -11.37
CA ALA A 404 -24.61 -3.77 -12.80
C ALA A 404 -25.42 -2.66 -13.49
N ASN A 405 -24.83 -1.97 -14.48
CA ASN A 405 -25.68 -1.20 -15.40
C ASN A 405 -26.67 -2.19 -16.01
N LYS A 406 -27.97 -2.00 -15.78
CA LYS A 406 -28.97 -2.64 -16.65
C LYS A 406 -28.68 -2.07 -18.04
N SER A 407 -28.24 -2.94 -18.94
CA SER A 407 -28.03 -2.66 -20.36
C SER A 407 -29.29 -2.07 -20.97
#